data_AF-A0A9D5J7N0-F1
#
_entry.id   AF-A0A9D5J7N0-F1
#
_cell.length_a   1.000
_cell.length_b   1.000
_cell.length_c   1.000
_cell.angle_alpha   90.00
_cell.angle_beta   90.00
_cell.angle_gamma   90.00
#
_symmetry.space_group_name_H-M   'P 1'
#
loop_
_entity.id
_entity.type
_entity.pdbx_description
1 polymer ?
#
loop_
_entity_poly.entity_id
_entity_poly.type
_entity_poly.pdbx_seq_one_letter_code
_entity_poly.pdbx_strand_id
1 'polypeptide(L)'
;MSRWSADSLRIALTPGEAALLRTRGTPASRVFATGERSATSLLPLLDEALADPDWHGRRVEVVLSQHFVRHVLTPPPGKALSRAEERALVSASLRGIYGDDALQWNVQVLSQPPQHGLVGAAMDASFIQQLDALLARHGFREVTIRPLASVAAQHLPGKFAGWWVLVEPGWLTLFGSANGVWHHLGGQPVGNDWVDALPDLIEREALSATRALPSTVWVQTVGTGPIPQPAAGDWLMLPHDPDTRGALALAGI
;
A
#
# COMPACT_ATOMS: atom_id res chain seq x y z
N MET A 1 -33.26 -8.08 -11.12
CA MET A 1 -31.83 -7.85 -11.43
C MET A 1 -31.31 -6.71 -10.56
N SER A 2 -30.51 -7.03 -9.54
CA SER A 2 -30.05 -6.06 -8.54
C SER A 2 -29.11 -5.04 -9.20
N ARG A 3 -29.51 -3.76 -9.20
CA ARG A 3 -28.75 -2.62 -9.75
C ARG A 3 -27.67 -2.08 -8.79
N TRP A 4 -27.27 -2.86 -7.77
CA TRP A 4 -26.47 -2.38 -6.63
C TRP A 4 -25.10 -3.05 -6.51
N SER A 5 -24.54 -3.52 -7.61
CA SER A 5 -23.14 -3.96 -7.63
C SER A 5 -22.64 -3.93 -9.07
N ALA A 6 -22.06 -2.82 -9.50
CA ALA A 6 -21.21 -2.86 -10.68
C ALA A 6 -20.05 -3.82 -10.40
N ASP A 7 -19.84 -4.75 -11.33
CA ASP A 7 -18.68 -5.62 -11.35
C ASP A 7 -17.40 -4.75 -11.32
N SER A 8 -16.54 -4.98 -10.33
CA SER A 8 -15.36 -4.13 -10.10
C SER A 8 -14.10 -4.92 -10.41
N LEU A 9 -13.38 -4.49 -11.44
CA LEU A 9 -12.04 -5.00 -11.72
C LEU A 9 -11.09 -4.48 -10.64
N ARG A 10 -10.21 -5.35 -10.15
CA ARG A 10 -9.07 -4.94 -9.35
C ARG A 10 -7.78 -5.23 -10.10
N ILE A 11 -6.89 -4.26 -10.09
CA ILE A 11 -5.54 -4.35 -10.66
C ILE A 11 -4.55 -4.25 -9.51
N ALA A 12 -3.57 -5.14 -9.44
CA ALA A 12 -2.45 -5.00 -8.53
C ALA A 12 -1.15 -4.81 -9.30
N LEU A 13 -0.32 -3.87 -8.86
CA LEU A 13 0.99 -3.59 -9.45
C LEU A 13 2.07 -3.83 -8.39
N THR A 14 2.98 -4.76 -8.65
CA THR A 14 4.16 -5.05 -7.83
C THR A 14 5.43 -4.94 -8.68
N PRO A 15 6.64 -4.90 -8.09
CA PRO A 15 7.86 -4.83 -8.87
C PRO A 15 8.04 -6.03 -9.81
N GLY A 16 7.87 -5.80 -11.11
CA GLY A 16 8.02 -6.80 -12.16
C GLY A 16 6.78 -7.65 -12.42
N GLU A 17 5.67 -7.46 -11.70
CA GLU A 17 4.42 -8.17 -11.96
C GLU A 17 3.20 -7.26 -11.86
N ALA A 18 2.16 -7.63 -12.59
CA ALA A 18 0.85 -7.08 -12.36
C ALA A 18 -0.23 -8.14 -12.54
N ALA A 19 -1.36 -7.94 -11.86
CA ALA A 19 -2.46 -8.89 -11.85
C ALA A 19 -3.78 -8.17 -12.07
N LEU A 20 -4.64 -8.81 -12.86
CA LEU A 20 -6.06 -8.47 -12.98
C LEU A 20 -6.85 -9.51 -12.17
N LEU A 21 -7.79 -9.04 -11.37
CA LEU A 21 -8.70 -9.88 -10.61
C LEU A 21 -10.12 -9.35 -10.75
N ARG A 22 -11.02 -10.22 -11.21
CA ARG A 22 -12.46 -9.99 -11.19
C ARG A 22 -13.07 -10.77 -10.04
N THR A 23 -13.60 -10.05 -9.06
CA THR A 23 -14.10 -10.64 -7.80
C THR A 23 -15.59 -10.97 -7.83
N ARG A 24 -16.34 -10.52 -8.84
CA ARG A 24 -17.78 -10.78 -9.01
C ARG A 24 -18.07 -11.32 -10.41
N GLY A 25 -19.10 -12.15 -10.54
CA GLY A 25 -19.35 -12.91 -11.78
C GLY A 25 -18.57 -14.24 -11.80
N THR A 26 -18.09 -14.66 -12.96
CA THR A 26 -17.16 -15.79 -13.07
C THR A 26 -15.78 -15.32 -12.60
N PRO A 27 -15.25 -15.81 -11.46
CA PRO A 27 -13.95 -15.39 -10.98
C PRO A 27 -12.90 -15.66 -12.05
N ALA A 28 -12.17 -14.62 -12.40
CA ALA A 28 -11.10 -14.69 -13.37
C ALA A 28 -9.91 -13.90 -12.85
N SER A 29 -8.72 -14.46 -13.01
CA SER A 29 -7.46 -13.80 -12.69
C SER A 29 -6.49 -13.95 -13.85
N ARG A 30 -5.71 -12.91 -14.10
CA ARG A 30 -4.61 -12.93 -15.06
C ARG A 30 -3.40 -12.26 -14.45
N VAL A 31 -2.25 -12.92 -14.53
CA VAL A 31 -0.98 -12.38 -14.05
C VAL A 31 -0.05 -12.19 -15.24
N PHE A 32 0.71 -11.11 -15.22
CA PHE A 32 1.72 -10.77 -16.20
C PHE A 32 2.98 -10.34 -15.48
N ALA A 33 4.12 -10.62 -16.10
CA ALA A 33 5.44 -10.39 -15.52
C ALA A 33 6.38 -9.77 -16.54
N THR A 34 7.33 -8.99 -16.05
CA THR A 34 8.45 -8.41 -16.80
C THR A 34 9.71 -8.47 -15.94
N GLY A 35 10.88 -8.56 -16.58
CA GLY A 35 12.17 -8.53 -15.87
C GLY A 35 12.48 -7.15 -15.26
N GLU A 36 11.84 -6.08 -15.74
CA GLU A 36 12.01 -4.73 -15.22
C GLU A 36 11.14 -4.47 -14.01
N ARG A 37 11.75 -4.10 -12.89
CA ARG A 37 11.06 -3.91 -11.60
C ARG A 37 10.45 -2.52 -11.40
N SER A 38 10.45 -1.65 -12.43
CA SER A 38 9.84 -0.32 -12.35
C SER A 38 8.32 -0.41 -12.47
N ALA A 39 7.58 0.58 -11.96
CA ALA A 39 6.13 0.61 -12.12
C ALA A 39 5.73 0.86 -13.59
N THR A 40 6.47 1.74 -14.28
CA THR A 40 6.19 2.15 -15.67
C THR A 40 6.32 0.99 -16.67
N SER A 41 7.23 0.03 -16.41
CA SER A 41 7.40 -1.16 -17.27
C SER A 41 6.16 -2.05 -17.33
N LEU A 42 5.22 -1.91 -16.38
CA LEU A 42 3.97 -2.68 -16.33
C LEU A 42 2.87 -2.08 -17.22
N LEU A 43 2.98 -0.80 -17.60
CA LEU A 43 1.93 -0.13 -18.36
C LEU A 43 1.69 -0.77 -19.74
N PRO A 44 2.71 -1.15 -20.54
CA PRO A 44 2.49 -1.83 -21.81
C PRO A 44 1.80 -3.20 -21.65
N LEU A 45 2.20 -3.98 -20.64
CA LEU A 45 1.59 -5.28 -20.35
C LEU A 45 0.13 -5.13 -19.93
N LEU A 46 -0.16 -4.10 -19.14
CA LEU A 46 -1.52 -3.78 -18.74
C LEU A 46 -2.37 -3.31 -19.93
N ASP A 47 -1.81 -2.48 -20.82
CA ASP A 47 -2.49 -2.00 -22.03
C ASP A 47 -2.89 -3.16 -22.94
N GLU A 48 -1.99 -4.12 -23.14
CA GLU A 48 -2.24 -5.34 -23.92
C GLU A 48 -3.32 -6.21 -23.25
N ALA A 49 -3.22 -6.44 -21.93
CA ALA A 49 -4.17 -7.27 -21.21
C ALA A 49 -5.59 -6.68 -21.20
N LEU A 50 -5.71 -5.34 -21.11
CA LEU A 50 -7.00 -4.65 -21.09
C LEU A 50 -7.64 -4.52 -22.48
N ALA A 51 -6.93 -4.84 -23.56
CA ALA A 51 -7.54 -4.91 -24.90
C ALA A 51 -8.53 -6.09 -25.04
N ASP A 52 -8.43 -7.08 -24.15
CA ASP A 52 -9.38 -8.19 -24.06
C ASP A 52 -10.68 -7.73 -23.38
N PRO A 53 -11.84 -7.78 -24.08
CA PRO A 53 -13.12 -7.32 -23.55
C PRO A 53 -13.56 -7.98 -22.25
N ASP A 54 -13.04 -9.17 -21.93
CA ASP A 54 -13.33 -9.88 -20.68
C ASP A 54 -12.82 -9.14 -19.45
N TRP A 55 -11.91 -8.17 -19.62
CA TRP A 55 -11.38 -7.32 -18.55
C TRP A 55 -11.99 -5.92 -18.52
N HIS A 56 -12.90 -5.58 -19.43
CA HIS A 56 -13.55 -4.28 -19.41
C HIS A 56 -14.51 -4.14 -18.21
N GLY A 57 -14.71 -2.89 -17.80
CA GLY A 57 -15.61 -2.53 -16.72
C GLY A 57 -15.75 -1.02 -16.61
N ARG A 58 -16.76 -0.56 -15.86
CA ARG A 58 -16.92 0.88 -15.59
C ARG A 58 -16.00 1.35 -14.45
N ARG A 59 -15.79 0.49 -13.46
CA ARG A 59 -15.06 0.78 -12.23
C ARG A 59 -13.85 -0.11 -12.09
N VAL A 60 -12.75 0.49 -11.65
CA VAL A 60 -11.49 -0.21 -11.39
C VAL A 60 -10.84 0.31 -10.12
N GLU A 61 -10.34 -0.61 -9.31
CA GLU A 61 -9.47 -0.31 -8.17
C GLU A 61 -8.06 -0.80 -8.48
N VAL A 62 -7.07 0.09 -8.43
CA VAL A 62 -5.66 -0.24 -8.56
C VAL A 62 -5.02 -0.24 -7.17
N VAL A 63 -4.40 -1.35 -6.81
CA VAL A 63 -3.63 -1.51 -5.57
C VAL A 63 -2.14 -1.49 -5.92
N LEU A 64 -1.42 -0.55 -5.33
CA LEU A 64 0.00 -0.35 -5.55
C LEU A 64 0.81 -0.98 -4.40
N SER A 65 1.80 -1.79 -4.78
CA SER A 65 2.85 -2.26 -3.89
C SER A 65 3.52 -1.12 -3.10
N GLN A 66 3.92 -1.40 -1.86
CA GLN A 66 4.65 -0.46 -1.02
C GLN A 66 6.04 -0.12 -1.58
N HIS A 67 6.61 -0.96 -2.45
CA HIS A 67 7.86 -0.65 -3.16
C HIS A 67 7.77 0.66 -3.96
N PHE A 68 6.60 0.97 -4.49
CA PHE A 68 6.35 2.13 -5.35
C PHE A 68 5.91 3.38 -4.59
N VAL A 69 5.55 3.24 -3.32
CA VAL A 69 4.97 4.31 -2.52
C VAL A 69 6.01 4.87 -1.55
N ARG A 70 6.03 6.19 -1.41
CA ARG A 70 6.85 6.90 -0.44
C ARG A 70 5.95 7.45 0.65
N HIS A 71 6.22 7.04 1.88
CA HIS A 71 5.42 7.44 3.04
C HIS A 71 6.12 8.53 3.83
N VAL A 72 5.32 9.34 4.51
CA VAL A 72 5.82 10.29 5.51
C VAL A 72 4.83 10.41 6.64
N LEU A 73 5.35 10.57 7.86
CA LEU A 73 4.59 11.07 8.99
C LEU A 73 5.07 12.49 9.27
N THR A 74 4.21 13.48 9.10
CA THR A 74 4.60 14.88 9.33
C THR A 74 4.76 15.17 10.83
N PRO A 75 5.43 16.25 11.22
CA PRO A 75 5.23 16.82 12.55
C PRO A 75 3.75 17.16 12.78
N PRO A 76 3.27 17.15 14.04
CA PRO A 76 1.92 17.59 14.37
C PRO A 76 1.67 19.04 13.90
N PRO A 77 0.59 19.33 13.16
CA PRO A 77 0.30 20.69 12.73
C PRO A 77 -0.15 21.60 13.89
N GLY A 78 -0.57 21.05 15.03
CA GLY A 78 -0.98 21.78 16.23
C GLY A 78 -2.33 22.49 16.12
N LYS A 79 -2.90 22.58 14.91
CA LYS A 79 -4.22 23.12 14.62
C LYS A 79 -4.87 22.36 13.46
N ALA A 80 -6.19 22.47 13.34
CA ALA A 80 -6.88 21.96 12.17
C ALA A 80 -6.41 22.71 10.91
N LEU A 81 -6.11 21.95 9.86
CA LEU A 81 -5.70 22.45 8.55
C LEU A 81 -6.80 22.17 7.53
N SER A 82 -6.90 23.03 6.52
CA SER A 82 -7.67 22.70 5.32
C SER A 82 -6.97 21.60 4.52
N ARG A 83 -7.71 20.88 3.67
CA ARG A 83 -7.13 19.81 2.81
C ARG A 83 -5.95 20.29 1.96
N ALA A 84 -6.00 21.53 1.49
CA ALA A 84 -4.91 22.12 0.71
C ALA A 84 -3.66 22.33 1.56
N GLU A 85 -3.82 22.81 2.80
CA GLU A 85 -2.73 22.98 3.77
C GLU A 85 -2.17 21.64 4.23
N GLU A 86 -3.01 20.63 4.47
CA GLU A 86 -2.57 19.26 4.78
C GLU A 86 -1.70 18.70 3.67
N ARG A 87 -2.15 18.80 2.40
CA ARG A 87 -1.36 18.38 1.24
C ARG A 87 -0.05 19.14 1.15
N ALA A 88 -0.05 20.45 1.36
CA ALA A 88 1.16 21.27 1.33
C ALA A 88 2.16 20.86 2.44
N LEU A 89 1.68 20.59 3.66
CA LEU A 89 2.52 20.12 4.77
C LEU A 89 3.14 18.75 4.47
N VAL A 90 2.35 17.81 3.94
CA VAL A 90 2.84 16.49 3.54
C VAL A 90 3.85 16.59 2.40
N SER A 91 3.56 17.36 1.35
CA SER A 91 4.49 17.61 0.24
C SER A 91 5.79 18.25 0.72
N ALA A 92 5.72 19.22 1.64
CA ALA A 92 6.92 19.84 2.22
C ALA A 92 7.73 18.83 3.05
N SER A 93 7.07 17.95 3.80
CA SER A 93 7.73 16.90 4.59
C SER A 93 8.41 15.86 3.70
N LEU A 94 7.75 15.44 2.61
CA LEU A 94 8.34 14.55 1.61
C LEU A 94 9.55 15.19 0.94
N ARG A 95 9.47 16.46 0.54
CA ARG A 95 10.63 17.19 -0.02
C ARG A 95 11.79 17.28 0.96
N GLY A 96 11.52 17.42 2.26
CA GLY A 96 12.56 17.40 3.29
C GLY A 96 13.33 16.09 3.36
N ILE A 97 12.70 14.96 3.02
CA ILE A 97 13.31 13.61 3.07
C ILE A 97 13.93 13.22 1.72
N TYR A 98 13.22 13.50 0.62
CA TYR A 98 13.53 12.99 -0.71
C TYR A 98 14.05 14.06 -1.68
N GLY A 99 14.19 15.32 -1.24
CA GLY A 99 14.66 16.42 -2.08
C GLY A 99 13.67 16.80 -3.18
N ASP A 100 14.20 17.40 -4.25
CA ASP A 100 13.39 18.00 -5.32
C ASP A 100 12.60 17.00 -6.16
N ASP A 101 12.98 15.71 -6.15
CA ASP A 101 12.22 14.63 -6.80
C ASP A 101 10.76 14.60 -6.29
N ALA A 102 10.55 14.89 -5.00
CA ALA A 102 9.22 14.90 -4.39
C ALA A 102 8.28 15.99 -4.93
N LEU A 103 8.81 17.02 -5.63
CA LEU A 103 8.00 18.06 -6.24
C LEU A 103 7.09 17.51 -7.35
N GLN A 104 7.51 16.42 -7.99
CA GLN A 104 6.78 15.78 -9.09
C GLN A 104 5.94 14.59 -8.61
N TRP A 105 5.62 14.50 -7.32
CA TRP A 105 4.84 13.38 -6.80
C TRP A 105 3.36 13.74 -6.60
N ASN A 106 2.49 12.80 -6.95
CA ASN A 106 1.11 12.82 -6.53
C ASN A 106 1.00 12.35 -5.08
N VAL A 107 0.46 13.20 -4.22
CA VAL A 107 0.37 12.96 -2.77
C VAL A 107 -1.06 12.62 -2.38
N GLN A 108 -1.24 11.66 -1.48
CA GLN A 108 -2.48 11.40 -0.75
C GLN A 108 -2.21 11.60 0.74
N VAL A 109 -3.22 12.09 1.46
CA VAL A 109 -3.11 12.41 2.88
C VAL A 109 -4.22 11.70 3.66
N LEU A 110 -3.82 11.03 4.74
CA LEU A 110 -4.70 10.59 5.80
C LEU A 110 -4.59 11.59 6.96
N SER A 111 -5.66 12.34 7.17
CA SER A 111 -5.78 13.29 8.29
C SER A 111 -5.81 12.57 9.63
N GLN A 112 -5.18 13.17 10.62
CA GLN A 112 -5.22 12.76 12.02
C GLN A 112 -5.61 13.96 12.89
N PRO A 113 -6.01 13.78 14.17
CA PRO A 113 -6.23 14.90 15.07
C PRO A 113 -5.01 15.85 15.12
N PRO A 114 -5.21 17.17 15.25
CA PRO A 114 -4.13 18.17 15.08
C PRO A 114 -2.89 18.02 15.96
N GLN A 115 -3.02 17.35 17.10
CA GLN A 115 -1.91 17.03 18.01
C GLN A 115 -1.03 15.87 17.50
N HIS A 116 -1.34 15.30 16.35
CA HIS A 116 -0.64 14.19 15.73
C HIS A 116 -0.23 14.54 14.30
N GLY A 117 0.84 13.92 13.82
CA GLY A 117 1.31 14.09 12.44
C GLY A 117 0.28 13.65 11.41
N LEU A 118 0.35 14.16 10.19
CA LEU A 118 -0.43 13.66 9.06
C LEU A 118 0.31 12.47 8.44
N VAL A 119 -0.44 11.47 7.97
CA VAL A 119 0.14 10.36 7.21
C VAL A 119 0.04 10.69 5.73
N GLY A 120 1.19 10.78 5.07
CA GLY A 120 1.30 11.00 3.64
C GLY A 120 1.72 9.75 2.91
N ALA A 121 1.14 9.50 1.74
CA ALA A 121 1.58 8.51 0.78
C ALA A 121 1.73 9.17 -0.59
N ALA A 122 2.86 8.95 -1.26
CA ALA A 122 3.18 9.61 -2.51
C ALA A 122 3.77 8.66 -3.55
N MET A 123 3.54 8.96 -4.81
CA MET A 123 4.12 8.28 -5.96
C MET A 123 4.39 9.30 -7.07
N ASP A 124 5.30 8.97 -7.98
CA ASP A 124 5.57 9.76 -9.19
C ASP A 124 4.27 10.16 -9.91
N ALA A 125 4.07 11.46 -10.12
CA ALA A 125 2.84 11.98 -10.72
C ALA A 125 2.73 11.60 -12.20
N SER A 126 3.86 11.50 -12.91
CA SER A 126 3.86 11.13 -14.33
C SER A 126 3.36 9.69 -14.51
N PHE A 127 3.75 8.77 -13.63
CA PHE A 127 3.24 7.40 -13.62
C PHE A 127 1.73 7.37 -13.36
N ILE A 128 1.24 8.08 -12.33
CA ILE A 128 -0.19 8.10 -12.00
C ILE A 128 -1.00 8.65 -13.18
N GLN A 129 -0.54 9.74 -13.81
CA GLN A 129 -1.20 10.30 -14.99
C GLN A 129 -1.23 9.34 -16.19
N GLN A 130 -0.13 8.62 -16.44
CA GLN A 130 -0.06 7.62 -17.51
C GLN A 130 -1.01 6.46 -17.24
N LEU A 131 -1.08 5.99 -15.99
CA LEU A 131 -2.00 4.92 -15.58
C LEU A 131 -3.46 5.36 -15.71
N ASP A 132 -3.81 6.55 -15.24
CA ASP A 132 -5.17 7.11 -15.39
C ASP A 132 -5.56 7.24 -16.87
N ALA A 133 -4.66 7.73 -17.72
CA ALA A 133 -4.90 7.87 -19.15
C ALA A 133 -5.09 6.50 -19.84
N LEU A 134 -4.28 5.50 -19.46
CA LEU A 134 -4.41 4.13 -19.95
C LEU A 134 -5.77 3.54 -19.57
N LEU A 135 -6.18 3.63 -18.31
CA LEU A 135 -7.47 3.12 -17.84
C LEU A 135 -8.64 3.85 -18.52
N ALA A 136 -8.55 5.17 -18.69
CA ALA A 136 -9.57 5.95 -19.37
C ALA A 136 -9.74 5.55 -20.86
N ARG A 137 -8.63 5.19 -21.54
CA ARG A 137 -8.63 4.68 -22.92
C ARG A 137 -9.35 3.34 -23.05
N HIS A 138 -9.23 2.47 -22.04
CA HIS A 138 -9.97 1.20 -21.95
C HIS A 138 -11.39 1.34 -21.38
N GLY A 139 -11.91 2.58 -21.29
CA GLY A 139 -13.32 2.84 -20.97
C GLY A 139 -13.66 2.87 -19.47
N PHE A 140 -12.67 2.73 -18.58
CA PHE A 140 -12.90 2.92 -17.15
C PHE A 140 -13.25 4.40 -16.86
N ARG A 141 -14.27 4.61 -16.04
CA ARG A 141 -14.77 5.95 -15.66
C ARG A 141 -14.65 6.22 -14.16
N GLU A 142 -14.59 5.16 -13.36
CA GLU A 142 -14.44 5.23 -11.91
C GLU A 142 -13.14 4.54 -11.52
N VAL A 143 -12.04 5.29 -11.55
CA VAL A 143 -10.70 4.82 -11.20
C VAL A 143 -10.41 5.17 -9.75
N THR A 144 -9.93 4.20 -8.98
CA THR A 144 -9.43 4.42 -7.61
C THR A 144 -8.05 3.80 -7.50
N ILE A 145 -7.03 4.61 -7.20
CA ILE A 145 -5.65 4.12 -7.02
C ILE A 145 -5.30 4.23 -5.53
N ARG A 146 -4.85 3.14 -4.92
CA ARG A 146 -4.55 3.06 -3.49
C ARG A 146 -3.21 2.37 -3.24
N PRO A 147 -2.42 2.85 -2.26
CA PRO A 147 -1.34 2.04 -1.68
C PRO A 147 -1.92 0.77 -1.04
N LEU A 148 -1.20 -0.34 -1.13
CA LEU A 148 -1.51 -1.60 -0.43
C LEU A 148 -1.83 -1.36 1.05
N ALA A 149 -1.03 -0.54 1.74
CA ALA A 149 -1.27 -0.22 3.14
C ALA A 149 -2.66 0.39 3.42
N SER A 150 -3.22 1.19 2.50
CA SER A 150 -4.57 1.76 2.66
C SER A 150 -5.69 0.72 2.54
N VAL A 151 -5.45 -0.37 1.80
CA VAL A 151 -6.41 -1.46 1.65
C VAL A 151 -6.25 -2.44 2.81
N ALA A 152 -5.01 -2.84 3.09
CA ALA A 152 -4.65 -3.78 4.14
C ALA A 152 -5.08 -3.29 5.53
N ALA A 153 -4.91 -1.99 5.84
CA ALA A 153 -5.28 -1.41 7.14
C ALA A 153 -6.78 -1.50 7.48
N GLN A 154 -7.66 -1.78 6.51
CA GLN A 154 -9.10 -1.97 6.75
C GLN A 154 -9.40 -3.21 7.60
N HIS A 155 -8.46 -4.15 7.68
CA HIS A 155 -8.54 -5.37 8.49
C HIS A 155 -8.09 -5.15 9.94
N LEU A 156 -7.59 -3.97 10.27
CA LEU A 156 -7.17 -3.64 11.62
C LEU A 156 -8.36 -3.16 12.47
N PRO A 157 -8.35 -3.38 13.79
CA PRO A 157 -9.30 -2.77 14.69
C PRO A 157 -9.27 -1.23 14.58
N GLY A 158 -10.44 -0.57 14.61
CA GLY A 158 -10.49 0.90 14.49
C GLY A 158 -9.74 1.66 15.60
N LYS A 159 -9.51 1.03 16.77
CA LYS A 159 -8.66 1.54 17.85
C LYS A 159 -7.36 0.75 17.96
N PHE A 160 -6.75 0.42 16.83
CA PHE A 160 -5.50 -0.31 16.78
C PHE A 160 -4.43 0.32 17.68
N ALA A 161 -3.67 -0.51 18.37
CA ALA A 161 -2.62 -0.08 19.28
C ALA A 161 -1.51 -1.13 19.28
N GLY A 162 -0.28 -0.70 19.00
CA GLY A 162 0.88 -1.56 18.78
C GLY A 162 1.52 -1.32 17.42
N TRP A 163 2.26 -2.32 16.97
CA TRP A 163 2.99 -2.30 15.70
C TRP A 163 2.27 -3.14 14.66
N TRP A 164 2.10 -2.61 13.46
CA TRP A 164 1.61 -3.33 12.31
C TRP A 164 2.71 -3.43 11.26
N VAL A 165 3.08 -4.66 10.94
CA VAL A 165 4.11 -5.02 9.97
C VAL A 165 3.39 -5.51 8.71
N LEU A 166 3.50 -4.76 7.63
CA LEU A 166 3.01 -5.15 6.31
C LEU A 166 4.19 -5.65 5.48
N VAL A 167 4.17 -6.93 5.12
CA VAL A 167 5.25 -7.58 4.37
C VAL A 167 4.75 -8.04 3.01
N GLU A 168 5.51 -7.71 1.99
CA GLU A 168 5.38 -8.22 0.63
C GLU A 168 6.75 -8.71 0.13
N PRO A 169 6.84 -9.50 -0.95
CA PRO A 169 8.12 -9.99 -1.46
C PRO A 169 9.17 -8.87 -1.62
N GLY A 170 10.22 -8.95 -0.83
CA GLY A 170 11.35 -8.02 -0.86
C GLY A 170 11.14 -6.67 -0.16
N TRP A 171 10.01 -6.44 0.53
CA TRP A 171 9.75 -5.17 1.21
C TRP A 171 8.91 -5.32 2.47
N LEU A 172 9.28 -4.55 3.49
CA LEU A 172 8.57 -4.48 4.75
C LEU A 172 8.22 -3.02 5.04
N THR A 173 6.96 -2.77 5.40
CA THR A 173 6.49 -1.47 5.88
C THR A 173 5.98 -1.62 7.31
N LEU A 174 6.42 -0.73 8.19
CA LEU A 174 6.09 -0.73 9.61
C LEU A 174 5.25 0.49 9.96
N PHE A 175 4.18 0.25 10.70
CA PHE A 175 3.29 1.28 11.20
C PHE A 175 3.15 1.13 12.72
N GLY A 176 3.46 2.18 13.46
CA GLY A 176 3.26 2.23 14.91
C GLY A 176 2.02 3.04 15.26
N SER A 177 1.14 2.50 16.10
CA SER A 177 -0.14 3.14 16.44
C SER A 177 -0.46 3.10 17.93
N ALA A 178 -1.20 4.11 18.38
CA ALA A 178 -1.84 4.11 19.69
C ALA A 178 -3.26 4.67 19.56
N ASN A 179 -4.26 3.89 19.99
CA ASN A 179 -5.68 4.27 19.94
C ASN A 179 -6.18 4.67 18.54
N GLY A 180 -5.71 4.00 17.49
CA GLY A 180 -6.08 4.28 16.10
C GLY A 180 -5.37 5.48 15.46
N VAL A 181 -4.38 6.07 16.15
CA VAL A 181 -3.54 7.15 15.63
C VAL A 181 -2.16 6.61 15.27
N TRP A 182 -1.71 6.86 14.05
CA TRP A 182 -0.37 6.54 13.58
C TRP A 182 0.66 7.50 14.15
N HIS A 183 1.68 6.94 14.79
CA HIS A 183 2.78 7.64 15.45
C HIS A 183 4.16 7.30 14.87
N HIS A 184 4.25 6.23 14.08
CA HIS A 184 5.47 5.82 13.42
C HIS A 184 5.13 5.26 12.04
N LEU A 185 5.95 5.61 11.04
CA LEU A 185 5.98 4.97 9.72
C LEU A 185 7.44 4.65 9.36
N GLY A 186 7.69 3.46 8.85
CA GLY A 186 8.99 3.03 8.36
C GLY A 186 8.82 2.07 7.20
N GLY A 187 9.80 2.01 6.31
CA GLY A 187 9.77 1.06 5.20
C GLY A 187 11.19 0.75 4.73
N GLN A 188 11.46 -0.51 4.45
CA GLN A 188 12.78 -0.95 4.01
C GLN A 188 12.71 -2.21 3.14
N PRO A 189 13.68 -2.38 2.21
CA PRO A 189 13.91 -3.66 1.57
C PRO A 189 14.23 -4.74 2.60
N VAL A 190 13.75 -5.95 2.38
CA VAL A 190 14.06 -7.12 3.23
C VAL A 190 14.36 -8.36 2.40
N GLY A 191 15.13 -9.28 2.97
CA GLY A 191 15.41 -10.60 2.40
C GLY A 191 14.30 -11.62 2.69
N ASN A 192 14.53 -12.87 2.28
CA ASN A 192 13.61 -13.98 2.56
C ASN A 192 13.61 -14.39 4.05
N ASP A 193 14.63 -14.00 4.78
CA ASP A 193 14.89 -14.21 6.21
C ASP A 193 14.33 -13.08 7.10
N TRP A 194 13.46 -12.23 6.54
CA TRP A 194 12.89 -11.08 7.26
C TRP A 194 12.20 -11.45 8.59
N VAL A 195 11.67 -12.67 8.70
CA VAL A 195 11.01 -13.19 9.92
C VAL A 195 12.00 -13.23 11.08
N ASP A 196 13.23 -13.68 10.82
CA ASP A 196 14.27 -13.82 11.83
C ASP A 196 14.83 -12.45 12.25
N ALA A 197 14.89 -11.51 11.30
CA ALA A 197 15.32 -10.14 11.56
C ALA A 197 14.25 -9.28 12.25
N LEU A 198 12.98 -9.69 12.21
CA LEU A 198 11.85 -8.85 12.60
C LEU A 198 11.90 -8.35 14.06
N PRO A 199 12.27 -9.16 15.07
CA PRO A 199 12.39 -8.68 16.45
C PRO A 199 13.35 -7.49 16.57
N ASP A 200 14.54 -7.60 15.99
CA ASP A 200 15.57 -6.54 16.00
C ASP A 200 15.10 -5.30 15.22
N LEU A 201 14.38 -5.50 14.12
CA LEU A 201 13.75 -4.41 13.37
C LEU A 201 12.76 -3.65 14.25
N ILE A 202 11.85 -4.33 14.93
CA ILE A 202 10.85 -3.69 15.81
C ILE A 202 11.54 -2.95 16.96
N GLU A 203 12.54 -3.56 17.60
CA GLU A 203 13.28 -2.92 18.69
C GLU A 203 13.94 -1.62 18.22
N ARG A 204 14.62 -1.64 17.08
CA ARG A 204 15.27 -0.45 16.50
C ARG A 204 14.27 0.66 16.18
N GLU A 205 13.14 0.33 15.57
CA GLU A 205 12.11 1.31 15.22
C GLU A 205 11.40 1.84 16.49
N ALA A 206 11.22 1.01 17.51
CA ALA A 206 10.67 1.43 18.81
C ALA A 206 11.60 2.40 19.55
N LEU A 207 12.92 2.21 19.46
CA LEU A 207 13.90 3.16 20.01
C LEU A 207 13.92 4.51 19.26
N SER A 208 13.57 4.50 17.98
CA SER A 208 13.50 5.69 17.12
C SER A 208 12.14 6.41 17.23
N ALA A 209 11.13 5.74 17.78
CA ALA A 209 9.80 6.29 17.95
C ALA A 209 9.82 7.49 18.92
N THR A 210 9.15 8.58 18.55
CA THR A 210 8.99 9.76 19.42
C THR A 210 8.14 9.48 20.66
N ARG A 211 7.48 8.33 20.72
CA ARG A 211 6.59 7.90 21.79
C ARG A 211 6.70 6.39 21.98
N ALA A 212 6.68 5.96 23.23
CA ALA A 212 6.54 4.54 23.56
C ALA A 212 5.18 4.01 23.08
N LEU A 213 5.22 2.96 22.26
CA LEU A 213 4.05 2.27 21.72
C LEU A 213 3.85 0.92 22.42
N PRO A 214 2.63 0.36 22.44
CA PRO A 214 2.43 -1.01 22.90
C PRO A 214 3.32 -2.00 22.13
N SER A 215 3.80 -3.03 22.83
CA SER A 215 4.72 -4.03 22.26
C SER A 215 4.08 -5.06 21.34
N THR A 216 2.74 -5.15 21.32
CA THR A 216 2.03 -6.12 20.47
C THR A 216 2.34 -5.87 19.00
N VAL A 217 2.74 -6.91 18.28
CA VAL A 217 3.07 -6.79 16.86
C VAL A 217 2.11 -7.62 16.01
N TRP A 218 1.49 -6.98 15.04
CA TRP A 218 0.55 -7.57 14.11
C TRP A 218 1.23 -7.70 12.75
N VAL A 219 1.36 -8.92 12.25
CA VAL A 219 2.06 -9.18 10.99
C VAL A 219 1.03 -9.53 9.93
N GLN A 220 1.02 -8.73 8.85
CA GLN A 220 0.20 -8.97 7.68
C GLN A 220 1.11 -9.19 6.48
N THR A 221 0.94 -10.32 5.83
CA THR A 221 1.80 -10.72 4.72
C THR A 221 0.97 -10.88 3.46
N VAL A 222 1.49 -10.36 2.36
CA VAL A 222 0.78 -10.33 1.08
C VAL A 222 1.70 -10.85 -0.01
N GLY A 223 1.37 -12.03 -0.55
CA GLY A 223 2.08 -12.61 -1.69
C GLY A 223 3.46 -13.21 -1.39
N THR A 224 3.80 -13.37 -0.11
CA THR A 224 5.03 -13.99 0.39
C THR A 224 5.02 -15.52 0.36
N GLY A 225 3.84 -16.14 0.17
CA GLY A 225 3.64 -17.57 0.35
C GLY A 225 3.58 -17.97 1.84
N PRO A 226 3.78 -19.26 2.18
CA PRO A 226 3.72 -19.74 3.55
C PRO A 226 4.89 -19.20 4.37
N ILE A 227 4.60 -18.71 5.58
CA ILE A 227 5.58 -18.06 6.44
C ILE A 227 5.67 -18.79 7.78
N PRO A 228 6.89 -19.09 8.27
CA PRO A 228 7.07 -19.61 9.62
C PRO A 228 6.73 -18.55 10.66
N GLN A 229 6.17 -18.96 11.79
CA GLN A 229 5.98 -18.05 12.92
C GLN A 229 7.34 -17.60 13.47
N PRO A 230 7.53 -16.31 13.81
CA PRO A 230 8.77 -15.84 14.42
C PRO A 230 9.10 -16.61 15.72
N ALA A 231 10.39 -16.84 15.98
CA ALA A 231 10.84 -17.68 17.09
C ALA A 231 10.59 -17.09 18.50
N ALA A 232 10.43 -15.76 18.61
CA ALA A 232 10.26 -15.06 19.89
C ALA A 232 9.45 -13.78 19.74
N GLY A 233 8.56 -13.46 20.69
CA GLY A 233 7.77 -12.21 20.79
C GLY A 233 6.24 -12.44 20.76
N ASP A 234 5.48 -11.40 21.15
CA ASP A 234 4.01 -11.42 21.14
C ASP A 234 3.47 -11.00 19.77
N TRP A 235 3.50 -11.93 18.81
CA TRP A 235 3.07 -11.72 17.42
C TRP A 235 1.64 -12.21 17.18
N LEU A 236 0.88 -11.39 16.47
CA LEU A 236 -0.43 -11.72 15.94
C LEU A 236 -0.34 -11.76 14.42
N MET A 237 -0.29 -12.96 13.85
CA MET A 237 -0.35 -13.16 12.41
C MET A 237 -1.78 -12.89 11.94
N LEU A 238 -1.96 -11.89 11.08
CA LEU A 238 -3.24 -11.66 10.42
C LEU A 238 -3.49 -12.74 9.36
N PRO A 239 -4.78 -13.05 9.08
CA PRO A 239 -5.11 -13.98 8.01
C PRO A 239 -4.45 -13.59 6.69
N HIS A 240 -3.81 -14.56 6.05
CA HIS A 240 -3.26 -14.43 4.70
C HIS A 240 -3.58 -15.71 3.92
N ASP A 241 -3.60 -15.60 2.60
CA ASP A 241 -3.73 -16.75 1.71
C ASP A 241 -2.31 -17.25 1.36
N PRO A 242 -1.89 -18.43 1.86
CA PRO A 242 -0.54 -18.95 1.64
C PRO A 242 -0.33 -19.48 0.20
N ASP A 243 -1.41 -19.71 -0.55
CA ASP A 243 -1.36 -20.28 -1.90
C ASP A 243 -1.21 -19.19 -2.96
N THR A 244 -1.53 -17.94 -2.62
CA THR A 244 -1.34 -16.79 -3.51
C THR A 244 0.02 -16.13 -3.33
N ARG A 245 0.61 -15.70 -4.45
CA ARG A 245 1.92 -15.03 -4.48
C ARG A 245 1.88 -13.77 -5.34
N GLY A 246 2.85 -12.87 -5.09
CA GLY A 246 3.11 -11.73 -5.95
C GLY A 246 1.91 -10.80 -6.15
N ALA A 247 1.73 -10.31 -7.38
CA ALA A 247 0.68 -9.35 -7.69
C ALA A 247 -0.75 -9.90 -7.47
N LEU A 248 -0.98 -11.20 -7.66
CA LEU A 248 -2.32 -11.78 -7.49
C LEU A 248 -2.78 -11.72 -6.03
N ALA A 249 -1.88 -11.97 -5.07
CA ALA A 249 -2.19 -11.85 -3.65
C ALA A 249 -2.53 -10.40 -3.26
N LEU A 250 -1.82 -9.41 -3.83
CA LEU A 250 -2.14 -7.99 -3.65
C LEU A 250 -3.52 -7.63 -4.21
N ALA A 251 -3.94 -8.25 -5.32
CA ALA A 251 -5.28 -8.03 -5.85
C ALA A 251 -6.36 -8.70 -4.96
N GLY A 252 -6.04 -9.80 -4.30
CA GLY A 252 -6.99 -10.55 -3.46
C GLY A 252 -7.30 -9.93 -2.09
N ILE A 253 -6.53 -8.92 -1.66
CA ILE A 253 -6.61 -8.36 -0.29
C ILE A 253 -7.89 -7.60 0.04
#